data_AF-A0A5K1JUG4-F1
#
_entry.id   AF-A0A5K1JUG4-F1
#
_cell.length_a   1.000
_cell.length_b   1.000
_cell.length_c   1.000
_cell.angle_alpha   90.00
_cell.angle_beta   90.00
_cell.angle_gamma   90.00
#
_symmetry.space_group_name_H-M   'P 1'
#
loop_
_entity.id
_entity.type
_entity.pdbx_description
1 polymer ?
#
loop_
_entity_poly.entity_id
_entity_poly.type
_entity_poly.pdbx_seq_one_letter_code
_entity_poly.pdbx_strand_id
1 'polypeptide(L)' 'ISCGQVNVVNGGSGSPGPLVAIPGVYTGYEPGILININYPIPTSYTQPGPAVWSG' A
#
# COMPACT_ATOMS: atom_id res chain seq x y z
N ILE A 1 0.97 8.33 11.09
CA ILE A 1 0.89 6.85 10.95
C ILE A 1 0.95 6.26 12.35
N SER A 2 0.11 5.28 12.65
CA SER A 2 0.06 4.56 13.94
C SER A 2 -0.29 3.09 13.69
N CYS A 3 -0.12 2.24 14.71
CA CYS A 3 -0.46 0.82 14.63
C CYS A 3 -1.62 0.51 15.58
N GLY A 4 -2.61 -0.24 15.10
CA GLY A 4 -3.67 -0.81 15.92
C GLY A 4 -3.32 -2.24 16.34
N GLN A 5 -3.62 -2.60 17.59
CA GLN A 5 -3.48 -3.97 18.09
C GLN A 5 -4.82 -4.70 17.99
N VAL A 6 -4.85 -5.82 17.30
CA VAL A 6 -6.07 -6.62 17.07
C VAL A 6 -5.80 -8.10 17.35
N ASN A 7 -6.83 -8.83 17.77
CA ASN A 7 -6.83 -10.28 17.88
C ASN A 7 -7.82 -10.85 16.85
N VAL A 8 -7.30 -11.49 15.81
CA VAL A 8 -8.12 -12.10 14.75
C VAL A 8 -8.51 -13.51 15.18
N VAL A 9 -9.81 -13.80 15.24
CA VAL A 9 -10.37 -15.11 15.60
C VAL A 9 -11.17 -15.68 14.42
N ASN A 10 -11.37 -17.00 14.40
CA ASN A 10 -12.12 -17.71 13.34
C ASN A 10 -11.59 -17.43 11.92
N GLY A 11 -10.26 -17.44 11.74
CA GLY A 11 -9.59 -17.17 10.46
C GLY A 11 -9.60 -18.33 9.45
N GLY A 12 -9.02 -18.10 8.27
CA GLY A 12 -8.79 -19.11 7.21
C GLY A 12 -7.32 -19.60 7.15
N SER A 13 -6.92 -20.20 6.02
CA SER A 13 -5.57 -20.72 5.76
C SER A 13 -4.80 -19.96 4.66
N GLY A 14 -5.28 -18.78 4.26
CA GLY A 14 -4.61 -17.94 3.28
C GLY A 14 -3.25 -17.43 3.78
N SER A 15 -2.28 -17.33 2.87
CA SER A 15 -0.97 -16.72 3.13
C SER A 15 -0.89 -15.37 2.41
N PRO A 16 -0.89 -14.23 3.13
CA PRO A 16 -0.86 -12.91 2.51
C PRO A 16 0.38 -12.68 1.63
N GLY A 17 0.19 -11.90 0.56
CA GLY A 17 1.26 -11.47 -0.33
C GLY A 17 0.79 -10.45 -1.36
N PRO A 18 1.69 -9.61 -1.92
CA PRO A 18 3.14 -9.56 -1.67
C PRO A 18 3.49 -8.95 -0.30
N LEU A 19 4.55 -9.45 0.35
CA LEU A 19 5.06 -8.91 1.61
C LEU A 19 6.13 -7.84 1.36
N VAL A 20 6.12 -6.80 2.19
CA VAL A 20 7.04 -5.64 2.13
C VAL A 20 7.43 -5.18 3.54
N ALA A 21 8.56 -4.49 3.67
CA ALA A 21 9.03 -3.95 4.95
C ALA A 21 8.69 -2.46 5.11
N ILE A 22 8.53 -2.02 6.36
CA ILE A 22 8.38 -0.60 6.73
C ILE A 22 9.44 -0.29 7.80
N PRO A 23 10.50 0.51 7.51
CA PRO A 23 10.78 1.18 6.24
C PRO A 23 11.24 0.20 5.13
N GLY A 24 11.10 0.62 3.87
CA GLY A 24 11.56 -0.13 2.68
C GLY A 24 10.55 -0.16 1.54
N VAL A 25 9.25 -0.14 1.84
CA VAL A 25 8.18 -0.19 0.83
C VAL A 25 8.12 1.03 -0.09
N TYR A 26 8.60 2.19 0.36
CA TYR A 26 8.58 3.44 -0.41
C TYR A 26 9.98 4.02 -0.53
N THR A 27 10.35 4.41 -1.75
CA THR A 27 11.57 5.14 -2.08
C THR A 27 11.36 6.66 -2.02
N GLY A 28 10.12 7.12 -2.14
CA GLY A 28 9.75 8.54 -2.24
C GLY A 28 9.66 9.06 -3.67
N TYR A 29 10.06 8.25 -4.67
CA TYR A 29 10.02 8.60 -6.09
C TYR A 29 8.91 7.88 -6.86
N GLU A 30 8.05 7.14 -6.17
CA GLU A 30 6.90 6.48 -6.78
C GLU A 30 5.98 7.50 -7.45
N PRO A 31 5.36 7.18 -8.60
CA PRO A 31 4.48 8.10 -9.32
C PRO A 31 3.21 8.48 -8.56
N GLY A 32 2.88 7.78 -7.46
CA GLY A 32 1.80 8.16 -6.55
C GLY A 32 2.25 8.96 -5.33
N ILE A 33 3.55 9.16 -5.15
CA ILE A 33 4.15 9.95 -4.06
C ILE A 33 4.75 11.24 -4.63
N LEU A 34 5.64 11.13 -5.61
CA LEU A 34 6.20 12.26 -6.33
C LEU A 34 5.32 12.61 -7.53
N ILE A 35 4.24 13.36 -7.27
CA ILE A 35 3.22 13.69 -8.27
C ILE A 35 2.68 15.10 -8.08
N ASN A 36 2.44 15.81 -9.18
CA ASN A 36 1.66 17.04 -9.19
C ASN A 36 0.20 16.71 -9.50
N ILE A 37 -0.68 16.86 -8.52
CA ILE A 37 -2.10 16.57 -8.64
C ILE A 37 -2.92 17.76 -9.19
N ASN A 38 -2.31 18.93 -9.36
CA ASN A 38 -3.03 20.18 -9.62
C ASN A 38 -3.18 20.48 -11.12
N TYR A 39 -2.10 20.39 -11.90
CA TYR A 39 -2.14 20.65 -13.35
C TYR A 39 -0.90 20.10 -14.10
N PRO A 40 -1.08 19.41 -15.24
CA PRO A 40 -2.35 18.87 -15.74
C PRO A 40 -2.92 17.85 -14.73
N ILE A 41 -4.24 17.87 -14.53
CA ILE A 41 -4.88 16.96 -13.57
C ILE A 41 -4.68 15.51 -14.07
N PRO A 42 -4.03 14.64 -13.27
CA PRO A 42 -3.87 13.24 -13.65
C PRO A 42 -5.23 12.55 -13.82
N THR A 43 -5.41 11.79 -14.89
CA THR A 43 -6.62 10.98 -15.11
C THR A 43 -6.56 9.61 -14.45
N SER A 44 -5.40 9.25 -13.92
CA SER A 44 -5.16 8.02 -13.18
C SER A 44 -4.21 8.28 -12.00
N TYR A 45 -4.31 7.43 -10.99
CA TYR A 45 -3.42 7.46 -9.82
C TYR A 45 -2.86 6.06 -9.58
N THR A 46 -1.55 5.95 -9.52
CA THR A 46 -0.87 4.70 -9.19
C THR A 46 -0.57 4.68 -7.69
N GLN A 47 -1.34 3.89 -6.94
CA GLN A 47 -1.10 3.70 -5.51
C GLN A 47 0.32 3.12 -5.29
N PRO A 48 1.17 3.76 -4.47
CA PRO A 48 2.45 3.18 -4.10
C PRO A 48 2.25 1.98 -3.17
N GLY A 49 3.19 1.04 -3.23
CA GLY A 49 3.16 -0.20 -2.44
C GLY A 49 2.74 -1.43 -3.25
N PRO A 50 2.63 -2.59 -2.59
CA PRO A 50 2.27 -3.84 -3.26
C PRO A 50 0.79 -3.86 -3.68
N ALA A 51 0.44 -4.80 -4.56
CA ALA A 51 -0.96 -5.06 -4.90
C ALA A 51 -1.76 -5.48 -3.66
N VAL A 52 -3.07 -5.21 -3.69
CA VAL A 52 -3.99 -5.59 -2.60
C VAL A 52 -4.10 -7.13 -2.53
N TRP A 53 -3.89 -7.68 -1.34
CA TRP A 53 -4.18 -9.09 -1.06
C TRP A 53 -5.70 -9.31 -0.93
N SER A 54 -6.23 -10.35 -1.59
CA SER A 54 -7.67 -10.61 -1.69
C SER A 54 -8.23 -11.68 -0.74
N GLY A 55 -7.41 -12.22 0.17
CA GLY A 55 -7.79 -13.33 1.06
C GLY A 55 -7.21 -14.67 0.64
#